data_AF-A0A842V3U2-F1
#
_entry.id   AF-A0A842V3U2-F1
#
_cell.length_a   1.000
_cell.length_b   1.000
_cell.length_c   1.000
_cell.angle_alpha   90.00
_cell.angle_beta   90.00
_cell.angle_gamma   90.00
#
_symmetry.space_group_name_H-M   'P 1'
#
loop_
_entity.id
_entity.type
_entity.pdbx_description
1 polymer ?
#
loop_
_entity_poly.entity_id
_entity_poly.type
_entity_poly.pdbx_seq_one_letter_code
_entity_poly.pdbx_strand_id
1 'polypeptide(L)'
;MADAFNPNLFLNRDRPASPFIGSSEDIKHYIKEAFEKTTGKSLPDDAVVRVVSHHELRELHEEFGGQWNPGVQGFAINKKGFGQSLIICKENDLDRLLVTIGHEIGHILNFPLSDKLNEEAKAFAFEMEWLKNIQEHNIAGLRGSVNPDPSPARNGLHDVAFNFVKKQIKDGKECFEIMDDLMKNKVNVRGKDNVLW
;
A
#
# COMPACT_ATOMS: atom_id res chain seq x y z
N MET A 1 -7.74 19.69 1.80
CA MET A 1 -7.52 18.72 2.89
C MET A 1 -6.69 17.61 2.29
N ALA A 2 -5.60 17.21 2.93
CA ALA A 2 -4.76 16.12 2.40
C ALA A 2 -5.51 14.79 2.55
N ASP A 3 -5.76 14.11 1.43
CA ASP A 3 -6.39 12.80 1.38
C ASP A 3 -5.41 11.76 1.92
N ALA A 4 -5.48 11.46 3.21
CA ALA A 4 -4.63 10.43 3.78
C ALA A 4 -5.22 9.03 3.53
N PHE A 5 -4.36 8.08 3.17
CA PHE A 5 -4.70 6.66 3.09
C PHE A 5 -5.31 6.17 4.42
N ASN A 6 -6.41 5.41 4.35
CA ASN A 6 -7.09 4.88 5.53
C ASN A 6 -7.18 3.34 5.49
N PRO A 7 -6.37 2.63 6.31
CA PRO A 7 -6.34 1.17 6.30
C PRO A 7 -7.66 0.54 6.76
N ASN A 8 -8.49 1.27 7.54
CA ASN A 8 -9.75 0.70 8.04
C ASN A 8 -10.76 0.41 6.93
N LEU A 9 -10.61 0.99 5.73
CA LEU A 9 -11.48 0.69 4.59
C LEU A 9 -11.28 -0.76 4.11
N PHE A 10 -10.09 -1.30 4.32
CA PHE A 10 -9.66 -2.65 3.91
C PHE A 10 -9.84 -3.70 5.01
N LEU A 11 -10.50 -3.33 6.12
CA LEU A 11 -10.69 -4.20 7.27
C LEU A 11 -12.17 -4.41 7.56
N ASN A 12 -12.53 -5.62 7.97
CA ASN A 12 -13.89 -5.94 8.40
C ASN A 12 -14.25 -5.14 9.65
N ARG A 13 -15.50 -4.65 9.72
CA ARG A 13 -15.96 -3.80 10.83
C ARG A 13 -15.96 -4.54 12.18
N ASP A 14 -16.42 -5.79 12.18
CA ASP A 14 -16.59 -6.62 13.38
C ASP A 14 -15.47 -7.66 13.54
N ARG A 15 -14.26 -7.32 13.10
CA ARG A 15 -13.10 -8.21 13.15
C ARG A 15 -12.57 -8.41 14.57
N PRO A 16 -11.89 -9.54 14.86
CA PRO A 16 -11.17 -9.74 16.10
C PRO A 16 -10.12 -8.65 16.33
N ALA A 17 -9.88 -8.30 17.59
CA ALA A 17 -8.75 -7.44 17.95
C ALA A 17 -7.44 -8.14 17.56
N SER A 18 -6.53 -7.39 16.94
CA SER A 18 -5.19 -7.85 16.59
C SER A 18 -4.16 -7.23 17.55
N PRO A 19 -2.98 -7.85 17.75
CA PRO A 19 -1.99 -7.33 18.70
C PRO A 19 -1.44 -5.98 18.23
N PHE A 20 -1.13 -5.11 19.18
CA PHE A 20 -0.42 -3.86 18.90
C PHE A 20 1.07 -4.13 18.62
N ILE A 21 1.62 -3.45 17.63
CA ILE A 21 3.00 -3.61 17.18
C ILE A 21 3.70 -2.26 17.20
N GLY A 22 4.77 -2.16 17.99
CA GLY A 22 5.64 -0.99 18.08
C GLY A 22 7.00 -1.15 17.40
N SER A 23 7.33 -2.35 16.90
CA SER A 23 8.63 -2.66 16.30
C SER A 23 8.50 -3.49 15.02
N SER A 24 9.34 -3.22 14.03
CA SER A 24 9.32 -3.97 12.76
C SER A 24 9.81 -5.40 12.91
N GLU A 25 10.63 -5.72 13.91
CA GLU A 25 11.10 -7.08 14.16
C GLU A 25 9.97 -8.04 14.54
N ASP A 26 8.89 -7.53 15.17
CA ASP A 26 7.73 -8.33 15.57
C ASP A 26 6.85 -8.77 14.39
N ILE A 27 7.00 -8.13 13.22
CA ILE A 27 6.15 -8.36 12.04
C ILE A 27 6.92 -8.74 10.78
N LYS A 28 8.25 -8.79 10.86
CA LYS A 28 9.14 -9.03 9.73
C LYS A 28 8.87 -10.35 9.01
N HIS A 29 8.58 -11.41 9.75
CA HIS A 29 8.26 -12.71 9.17
C HIS A 29 6.91 -12.69 8.44
N TYR A 30 5.89 -12.02 8.98
CA TYR A 30 4.60 -11.88 8.30
C TYR A 30 4.72 -11.07 7.00
N ILE A 31 5.54 -10.01 6.99
CA ILE A 31 5.79 -9.21 5.78
C ILE A 31 6.46 -10.09 4.71
N LYS A 32 7.48 -10.86 5.09
CA LYS A 32 8.18 -11.77 4.17
C LYS A 32 7.25 -12.85 3.62
N GLU A 33 6.47 -13.48 4.49
CA GLU A 33 5.50 -14.51 4.11
C GLU A 33 4.45 -13.94 3.16
N ALA A 34 3.83 -12.81 3.49
CA ALA A 34 2.85 -12.15 2.63
C ALA A 34 3.44 -11.75 1.28
N PHE A 35 4.66 -11.23 1.27
CA PHE A 35 5.34 -10.89 0.02
C PHE A 35 5.60 -12.12 -0.85
N GLU A 36 6.08 -13.21 -0.26
CA GLU A 36 6.35 -14.46 -0.98
C GLU A 36 5.06 -15.05 -1.55
N LYS A 37 3.97 -15.09 -0.78
CA LYS A 37 2.67 -15.55 -1.28
C LYS A 37 2.13 -14.67 -2.39
N THR A 38 2.25 -13.35 -2.24
CA THR A 38 1.76 -12.38 -3.21
C THR A 38 2.54 -12.43 -4.53
N THR A 39 3.86 -12.60 -4.49
CA THR A 39 4.72 -12.41 -5.68
C THR A 39 5.41 -13.67 -6.19
N GLY A 40 5.42 -14.75 -5.40
CA GLY A 40 6.25 -15.93 -5.65
C GLY A 40 7.75 -15.68 -5.52
N LYS A 41 8.17 -14.56 -4.90
CA LYS A 41 9.57 -14.13 -4.76
C LYS A 41 9.86 -13.68 -3.34
N SER A 42 11.14 -13.67 -2.96
CA SER A 42 11.59 -13.05 -1.70
C SER A 42 11.47 -11.54 -1.75
N LEU A 43 11.16 -10.92 -0.60
CA LEU A 43 11.21 -9.46 -0.44
C LEU A 43 12.62 -8.96 -0.79
N PRO A 44 12.75 -7.89 -1.61
CA PRO A 44 14.06 -7.38 -2.00
C PRO A 44 14.92 -6.98 -0.80
N ASP A 45 16.22 -7.32 -0.82
CA ASP A 45 17.16 -7.00 0.26
C ASP A 45 17.38 -5.48 0.44
N ASP A 46 17.04 -4.69 -0.59
CA ASP A 46 17.08 -3.23 -0.57
C ASP A 46 15.82 -2.59 0.03
N ALA A 47 14.82 -3.37 0.45
CA ALA A 47 13.61 -2.88 1.10
C ALA A 47 13.72 -2.96 2.64
N VAL A 48 13.66 -1.80 3.31
CA VAL A 48 13.74 -1.71 4.78
C VAL A 48 12.42 -1.20 5.36
N VAL A 49 11.79 -2.01 6.20
CA VAL A 49 10.56 -1.63 6.92
C VAL A 49 10.89 -1.15 8.33
N ARG A 50 10.36 0.01 8.70
CA ARG A 50 10.47 0.60 10.04
C ARG A 50 9.06 0.86 10.58
N VAL A 51 8.79 0.34 11.77
CA VAL A 51 7.63 0.74 12.58
C VAL A 51 8.14 1.76 13.59
N VAL A 52 7.47 2.91 13.65
CA VAL A 52 7.92 4.06 14.46
C VAL A 52 6.74 4.67 15.21
N SER A 53 7.02 5.42 16.27
CA SER A 53 6.00 6.19 16.99
C SER A 53 5.37 7.27 16.09
N HIS A 54 4.21 7.81 16.50
CA HIS A 54 3.57 8.92 15.79
C HIS A 54 4.48 10.15 15.65
N HIS A 55 5.26 10.45 16.70
CA HIS A 55 6.17 11.59 16.72
C HIS A 55 7.31 11.40 15.71
N GLU A 56 7.96 10.23 15.74
CA GLU A 56 9.03 9.90 14.81
C GLU A 56 8.54 9.83 13.35
N LEU A 57 7.31 9.32 13.11
CA LEU A 57 6.73 9.33 11.78
C LEU A 57 6.63 10.76 11.24
N ARG A 58 6.19 11.71 12.07
CA ARG A 58 6.10 13.11 11.70
C ARG A 58 7.46 13.69 11.36
N GLU A 59 8.44 13.52 12.25
CA GLU A 59 9.80 14.04 12.05
C GLU A 59 10.41 13.50 10.76
N LEU A 60 10.33 12.19 10.53
CA LEU A 60 10.85 11.56 9.32
C LEU A 60 10.08 12.04 8.07
N HIS A 61 8.75 12.13 8.13
CA HIS A 61 7.96 12.58 6.98
C HIS A 61 8.30 14.02 6.58
N GLU A 62 8.49 14.92 7.55
CA GLU A 62 8.93 16.30 7.31
C GLU A 62 10.40 16.35 6.84
N GLU A 63 11.30 15.53 7.40
CA GLU A 63 12.71 15.41 6.98
C GLU A 63 12.85 14.98 5.52
N PHE A 64 12.01 14.05 5.06
CA PHE A 64 11.97 13.61 3.66
C PHE A 64 11.15 14.54 2.75
N GLY A 65 10.79 15.74 3.20
CA GLY A 65 10.15 16.78 2.39
C GLY A 65 8.64 16.64 2.22
N GLY A 66 7.99 15.76 2.99
CA GLY A 66 6.54 15.61 3.01
C GLY A 66 5.84 16.69 3.84
N GLN A 67 4.59 17.01 3.48
CA GLN A 67 3.75 17.90 4.29
C GLN A 67 2.96 17.09 5.32
N TRP A 68 3.21 17.31 6.61
CA TRP A 68 2.58 16.53 7.66
C TRP A 68 1.06 16.68 7.73
N ASN A 69 0.38 15.56 7.93
CA ASN A 69 -1.03 15.47 8.26
C ASN A 69 -1.22 14.35 9.30
N PRO A 70 -1.98 14.57 10.40
CA PRO A 70 -2.32 13.51 11.37
C PRO A 70 -2.92 12.23 10.77
N GLY A 71 -3.51 12.32 9.56
CA GLY A 71 -4.04 11.18 8.84
C GLY A 71 -2.98 10.22 8.27
N VAL A 72 -1.71 10.62 8.15
CA VAL A 72 -0.64 9.77 7.60
C VAL A 72 -0.44 8.54 8.49
N GLN A 73 -0.49 7.36 7.87
CA GLN A 73 -0.25 6.07 8.54
C GLN A 73 1.12 5.49 8.20
N GLY A 74 1.67 5.85 7.04
CA GLY A 74 3.00 5.46 6.58
C GLY A 74 3.36 6.23 5.32
N PHE A 75 4.60 6.04 4.88
CA PHE A 75 5.09 6.49 3.58
C PHE A 75 6.29 5.66 3.15
N ALA A 76 6.55 5.64 1.84
CA ALA A 76 7.70 5.01 1.24
C ALA A 76 8.68 6.02 0.63
N ILE A 77 9.97 5.74 0.77
CA ILE A 77 11.05 6.41 0.03
C ILE A 77 11.66 5.39 -0.91
N ASN A 78 11.34 5.53 -2.20
CA ASN A 78 11.84 4.63 -3.23
C ASN A 78 13.21 5.09 -3.74
N LYS A 79 14.27 4.29 -3.49
CA LYS A 79 15.62 4.51 -4.00
C LYS A 79 16.07 3.40 -4.94
N LYS A 80 15.15 2.74 -5.64
CA LYS A 80 15.46 1.63 -6.55
C LYS A 80 16.57 2.03 -7.52
N GLY A 81 17.63 1.22 -7.59
CA GLY A 81 18.80 1.49 -8.45
C GLY A 81 19.82 2.49 -7.89
N PHE A 82 19.53 3.14 -6.75
CA PHE A 82 20.37 4.18 -6.14
C PHE A 82 20.63 3.97 -4.64
N GLY A 83 20.04 2.95 -4.01
CA GLY A 83 20.26 2.62 -2.61
C GLY A 83 19.10 1.81 -2.00
N GLN A 84 18.97 1.88 -0.67
CA GLN A 84 17.88 1.22 0.06
C GLN A 84 16.59 2.04 -0.04
N SER A 85 15.50 1.35 -0.41
CA SER A 85 14.14 1.86 -0.30
C SER A 85 13.64 1.69 1.13
N LEU A 86 12.99 2.71 1.67
CA LEU A 86 12.46 2.72 3.04
C LEU A 86 10.94 2.66 3.02
N ILE A 87 10.36 1.87 3.90
CA ILE A 87 8.94 1.87 4.23
C ILE A 87 8.84 2.24 5.71
N ILE A 88 8.19 3.36 6.01
CA ILE A 88 8.08 3.88 7.37
C ILE A 88 6.60 3.91 7.72
N CYS A 89 6.20 3.15 8.73
CA CYS A 89 4.81 3.06 9.17
C CYS A 89 4.69 3.41 10.65
N LYS A 90 3.60 4.09 11.00
CA LYS A 90 3.24 4.36 12.39
C LYS A 90 2.83 3.07 13.09
N GLU A 91 3.34 2.85 14.29
CA GLU A 91 2.88 1.80 15.21
C GLU A 91 1.34 1.73 15.29
N ASN A 92 0.81 0.51 15.28
CA ASN A 92 -0.62 0.26 15.27
C ASN A 92 -0.93 -1.20 15.58
N ASP A 93 -2.23 -1.53 15.57
CA ASP A 93 -2.71 -2.90 15.50
C ASP A 93 -2.17 -3.58 14.22
N LEU A 94 -1.76 -4.84 14.36
CA LEU A 94 -1.11 -5.65 13.33
C LEU A 94 -1.86 -5.64 11.99
N ASP A 95 -3.19 -5.71 12.03
CA ASP A 95 -4.03 -5.70 10.83
C ASP A 95 -3.92 -4.39 10.04
N ARG A 96 -3.98 -3.24 10.71
CA ARG A 96 -3.81 -1.92 10.08
C ARG A 96 -2.39 -1.75 9.55
N LEU A 97 -1.39 -2.23 10.28
CA LEU A 97 0.01 -2.18 9.84
C LEU A 97 0.24 -2.98 8.57
N LEU A 98 -0.25 -4.22 8.50
CA LEU A 98 -0.05 -5.05 7.30
C LEU A 98 -0.80 -4.50 6.08
N VAL A 99 -1.94 -3.83 6.28
CA VAL A 99 -2.63 -3.08 5.21
C VAL A 99 -1.74 -1.94 4.71
N THR A 100 -1.31 -1.04 5.61
CA THR A 100 -0.45 0.10 5.24
C THR A 100 0.86 -0.35 4.59
N ILE A 101 1.55 -1.34 5.17
CA ILE A 101 2.81 -1.85 4.61
C ILE A 101 2.61 -2.45 3.21
N GLY A 102 1.51 -3.16 2.96
CA GLY A 102 1.18 -3.67 1.64
C GLY A 102 1.12 -2.56 0.60
N HIS A 103 0.41 -1.48 0.92
CA HIS A 103 0.33 -0.28 0.07
C HIS A 103 1.71 0.33 -0.20
N GLU A 104 2.50 0.57 0.87
CA GLU A 104 3.84 1.17 0.75
C GLU A 104 4.84 0.28 -0.01
N ILE A 105 4.72 -1.06 0.08
CA ILE A 105 5.51 -1.97 -0.74
C ILE A 105 5.21 -1.74 -2.23
N GLY A 106 3.95 -1.53 -2.58
CA GLY A 106 3.52 -1.26 -3.95
C GLY A 106 4.27 -0.09 -4.62
N HIS A 107 4.66 0.92 -3.83
CA HIS A 107 5.46 2.05 -4.30
C HIS A 107 6.93 1.73 -4.59
N ILE A 108 7.51 0.72 -3.93
CA ILE A 108 8.98 0.46 -3.99
C ILE A 108 9.39 -0.70 -4.90
N LEU A 109 8.43 -1.45 -5.46
CA LEU A 109 8.70 -2.64 -6.27
C LEU A 109 9.43 -2.36 -7.59
N ASN A 110 9.25 -1.15 -8.13
CA ASN A 110 9.79 -0.69 -9.41
C ASN A 110 10.15 0.80 -9.31
N PHE A 111 10.71 1.40 -10.37
CA PHE A 111 10.97 2.83 -10.39
C PHE A 111 9.66 3.64 -10.23
N PRO A 112 9.67 4.78 -9.50
CA PRO A 112 8.48 5.61 -9.35
C PRO A 112 7.93 6.06 -10.70
N LEU A 113 6.60 6.03 -10.84
CA LEU A 113 5.93 6.61 -11.99
C LEU A 113 5.89 8.15 -11.83
N SER A 114 6.03 8.87 -12.94
CA SER A 114 6.04 10.34 -12.92
C SER A 114 4.67 10.94 -12.59
N ASP A 115 3.58 10.23 -12.93
CA ASP A 115 2.22 10.61 -12.59
C ASP A 115 1.82 10.01 -11.24
N LYS A 116 1.54 10.88 -10.26
CA LYS A 116 1.19 10.47 -8.90
C LYS A 116 -0.06 9.58 -8.85
N LEU A 117 -1.02 9.81 -9.73
CA LEU A 117 -2.27 9.06 -9.71
C LEU A 117 -2.07 7.63 -10.26
N ASN A 118 -1.25 7.47 -11.29
CA ASN A 118 -0.80 6.16 -11.76
C ASN A 118 0.07 5.47 -10.70
N GLU A 119 0.91 6.21 -9.98
CA GLU A 119 1.73 5.67 -8.88
C GLU A 119 0.86 5.09 -7.76
N GLU A 120 -0.17 5.83 -7.31
CA GLU A 120 -1.15 5.31 -6.34
C GLU A 120 -1.93 4.11 -6.89
N ALA A 121 -2.36 4.16 -8.16
CA ALA A 121 -3.11 3.04 -8.75
C ALA A 121 -2.26 1.77 -8.82
N LYS A 122 -0.95 1.92 -9.04
CA LYS A 122 0.02 0.81 -8.99
C LYS A 122 0.14 0.25 -7.57
N ALA A 123 0.22 1.11 -6.55
CA ALA A 123 0.25 0.69 -5.16
C ALA A 123 -1.03 -0.03 -4.74
N PHE A 124 -2.21 0.50 -5.10
CA PHE A 124 -3.49 -0.16 -4.86
C PHE A 124 -3.63 -1.49 -5.58
N ALA A 125 -3.17 -1.61 -6.82
CA ALA A 125 -3.20 -2.88 -7.54
C ALA A 125 -2.36 -3.95 -6.79
N PHE A 126 -1.19 -3.59 -6.28
CA PHE A 126 -0.40 -4.50 -5.45
C PHE A 126 -1.09 -4.81 -4.12
N GLU A 127 -1.63 -3.80 -3.43
CA GLU A 127 -2.31 -3.94 -2.15
C GLU A 127 -3.50 -4.90 -2.24
N MET A 128 -4.28 -4.85 -3.32
CA MET A 128 -5.41 -5.76 -3.53
C MET A 128 -4.96 -7.22 -3.61
N GLU A 129 -3.88 -7.50 -4.34
CA GLU A 129 -3.33 -8.87 -4.41
C GLU A 129 -2.70 -9.29 -3.08
N TRP A 130 -2.03 -8.36 -2.39
CA TRP A 130 -1.44 -8.55 -1.07
C TRP A 130 -2.50 -8.95 -0.03
N LEU A 131 -3.59 -8.21 0.04
CA LEU A 131 -4.68 -8.45 0.99
C LEU A 131 -5.43 -9.74 0.69
N LYS A 132 -5.65 -10.05 -0.59
CA LYS A 132 -6.18 -11.35 -1.01
C LYS A 132 -5.31 -12.50 -0.49
N ASN A 133 -3.98 -12.40 -0.64
CA ASN A 133 -3.05 -13.43 -0.16
C ASN A 133 -3.00 -13.52 1.37
N ILE A 134 -3.07 -12.41 2.10
CA ILE A 134 -3.20 -12.43 3.57
C ILE A 134 -4.46 -13.21 3.98
N GLN A 135 -5.58 -12.96 3.30
CA GLN A 135 -6.84 -13.63 3.61
C GLN A 135 -6.82 -15.12 3.27
N GLU A 136 -6.43 -15.47 2.04
CA GLU A 136 -6.41 -16.85 1.53
C GLU A 136 -5.48 -17.73 2.38
N HIS A 137 -4.27 -17.24 2.67
CA HIS A 137 -3.27 -17.98 3.42
C HIS A 137 -3.34 -17.78 4.95
N ASN A 138 -4.30 -16.98 5.44
CA ASN A 138 -4.47 -16.67 6.87
C ASN A 138 -3.19 -16.15 7.53
N ILE A 139 -2.49 -15.27 6.83
CA ILE A 139 -1.21 -14.73 7.31
C ILE A 139 -1.45 -13.94 8.58
N ALA A 140 -0.64 -14.23 9.60
CA ALA A 140 -0.76 -13.69 10.95
C ALA A 140 -2.14 -13.90 11.62
N GLY A 141 -2.94 -14.88 11.15
CA GLY A 141 -4.29 -15.13 11.66
C GLY A 141 -5.35 -14.13 11.19
N LEU A 142 -5.07 -13.32 10.15
CA LEU A 142 -5.91 -12.19 9.75
C LEU A 142 -6.99 -12.50 8.72
N ARG A 143 -7.27 -13.77 8.40
CA ARG A 143 -8.31 -14.14 7.41
C ARG A 143 -9.66 -13.47 7.69
N GLY A 144 -10.07 -13.40 8.95
CA GLY A 144 -11.31 -12.76 9.38
C GLY A 144 -11.25 -11.23 9.48
N SER A 145 -10.06 -10.65 9.39
CA SER A 145 -9.82 -9.21 9.59
C SER A 145 -9.84 -8.42 8.30
N VAL A 146 -9.40 -9.01 7.18
CA VAL A 146 -9.27 -8.35 5.90
C VAL A 146 -10.61 -8.34 5.13
N ASN A 147 -10.92 -7.20 4.53
CA ASN A 147 -12.00 -7.04 3.56
C ASN A 147 -11.41 -6.86 2.14
N PRO A 148 -11.42 -7.89 1.30
CA PRO A 148 -10.85 -7.82 -0.06
C PRO A 148 -11.71 -7.01 -1.04
N ASP A 149 -12.95 -6.66 -0.69
CA ASP A 149 -13.82 -5.79 -1.50
C ASP A 149 -14.20 -4.53 -0.70
N PRO A 150 -13.24 -3.62 -0.46
CA PRO A 150 -13.49 -2.42 0.30
C PRO A 150 -14.36 -1.44 -0.50
N SER A 151 -15.19 -0.70 0.23
CA SER A 151 -16.00 0.40 -0.30
C SER A 151 -15.43 1.72 0.21
N PRO A 152 -14.55 2.40 -0.55
CA PRO A 152 -13.98 3.66 -0.12
C PRO A 152 -15.05 4.76 -0.08
N ALA A 153 -14.85 5.72 0.82
CA ALA A 153 -15.61 6.97 0.83
C ALA A 153 -15.18 7.89 -0.34
N ARG A 154 -15.89 9.00 -0.54
CA ARG A 154 -15.80 9.83 -1.74
C ARG A 154 -14.98 11.12 -1.47
N ASN A 155 -13.89 11.33 -2.23
CA ASN A 155 -13.43 12.56 -2.91
C ASN A 155 -11.93 12.90 -2.75
N GLY A 156 -11.01 11.99 -3.13
CA GLY A 156 -9.57 12.25 -3.12
C GLY A 156 -8.69 11.56 -4.19
N LEU A 157 -7.39 11.88 -4.23
CA LEU A 157 -6.43 11.29 -5.19
C LEU A 157 -6.39 9.75 -5.05
N HIS A 158 -6.31 9.28 -3.81
CA HIS A 158 -6.37 7.84 -3.49
C HIS A 158 -7.66 7.20 -4.01
N ASP A 159 -8.81 7.87 -3.89
CA ASP A 159 -10.09 7.31 -4.34
C ASP A 159 -10.13 7.16 -5.86
N VAL A 160 -9.60 8.13 -6.59
CA VAL A 160 -9.58 8.07 -8.07
C VAL A 160 -8.70 6.91 -8.53
N ALA A 161 -7.50 6.76 -7.93
CA ALA A 161 -6.58 5.67 -8.21
C ALA A 161 -7.20 4.31 -7.87
N PHE A 162 -7.79 4.20 -6.68
CA PHE A 162 -8.39 2.96 -6.21
C PHE A 162 -9.61 2.56 -7.03
N ASN A 163 -10.51 3.51 -7.37
CA ASN A 163 -11.67 3.23 -8.21
C ASN A 163 -11.28 2.80 -9.62
N PHE A 164 -10.16 3.32 -10.16
CA PHE A 164 -9.61 2.83 -11.41
C PHE A 164 -9.21 1.36 -11.31
N VAL A 165 -8.47 0.96 -10.27
CA VAL A 165 -8.09 -0.44 -10.04
C VAL A 165 -9.32 -1.34 -9.91
N LYS A 166 -10.30 -0.95 -9.06
CA LYS A 166 -11.56 -1.72 -8.92
C LYS A 166 -12.30 -1.90 -10.25
N LYS A 167 -12.33 -0.85 -11.09
CA LYS A 167 -12.95 -0.94 -12.41
C LYS A 167 -12.20 -1.95 -13.29
N GLN A 168 -10.87 -1.89 -13.35
CA GLN A 168 -10.08 -2.84 -14.15
C GLN A 168 -10.28 -4.29 -13.68
N ILE A 169 -10.33 -4.53 -12.36
CA ILE A 169 -10.62 -5.85 -11.79
C ILE A 169 -12.03 -6.31 -12.17
N LYS A 170 -13.02 -5.42 -12.08
CA LYS A 170 -14.40 -5.71 -12.51
C LYS A 170 -14.49 -6.04 -14.00
N ASP A 171 -13.63 -5.44 -14.81
CA ASP A 171 -13.50 -5.71 -16.25
C ASP A 171 -12.72 -7.01 -16.54
N GLY A 172 -12.29 -7.74 -15.50
CA GLY A 172 -11.66 -9.06 -15.59
C GLY A 172 -10.13 -9.06 -15.61
N LYS A 173 -9.48 -7.93 -15.33
CA LYS A 173 -8.01 -7.86 -15.24
C LYS A 173 -7.50 -8.34 -13.88
N GLU A 174 -6.36 -9.02 -13.92
CA GLU A 174 -5.62 -9.39 -12.71
C GLU A 174 -4.80 -8.21 -12.17
N CYS A 175 -4.57 -8.15 -10.86
CA CYS A 175 -3.85 -7.06 -10.18
C CYS A 175 -2.46 -6.78 -10.79
N PHE A 176 -1.68 -7.83 -11.03
CA PHE A 176 -0.35 -7.68 -11.62
C PHE A 176 -0.38 -7.28 -13.10
N GLU A 177 -1.44 -7.61 -13.84
CA GLU A 177 -1.64 -7.11 -15.21
C GLU A 177 -1.85 -5.59 -15.19
N ILE A 178 -2.67 -5.09 -14.25
CA ILE A 178 -2.91 -3.65 -14.06
C ILE A 178 -1.60 -2.93 -13.73
N MET A 179 -0.80 -3.48 -12.81
CA MET A 179 0.51 -2.92 -12.48
C MET A 179 1.44 -2.87 -13.69
N ASP A 180 1.55 -3.97 -14.45
CA ASP A 180 2.39 -4.05 -15.65
C ASP A 180 1.95 -3.05 -16.73
N ASP A 181 0.65 -2.92 -16.94
CA ASP A 181 0.08 -1.97 -17.88
C ASP A 181 0.35 -0.50 -17.48
N LEU A 182 0.27 -0.16 -16.19
CA LEU A 182 0.62 1.17 -15.68
C LEU A 182 2.12 1.45 -15.86
N MET A 183 2.99 0.50 -15.50
CA MET A 183 4.45 0.64 -15.66
C MET A 183 4.88 0.78 -17.12
N LYS A 184 4.18 0.11 -18.04
CA LYS A 184 4.43 0.19 -19.48
C LYS A 184 3.69 1.34 -20.17
N ASN A 185 2.99 2.19 -19.40
CA ASN A 185 2.19 3.30 -19.90
C ASN A 185 1.15 2.88 -20.97
N LYS A 186 0.63 1.64 -20.87
CA LYS A 186 -0.43 1.12 -21.74
C LYS A 186 -1.81 1.63 -21.32
N VAL A 187 -1.97 1.88 -20.02
CA VAL A 187 -3.15 2.48 -19.40
C VAL A 187 -2.74 3.71 -18.58
N ASN A 188 -3.68 4.63 -18.39
CA ASN A 188 -3.50 5.82 -17.57
C ASN A 188 -4.81 6.08 -16.82
N VAL A 189 -4.72 6.40 -15.52
CA VAL A 189 -5.90 6.59 -14.67
C VAL A 189 -6.79 7.73 -15.18
N ARG A 190 -6.21 8.80 -15.74
CA ARG A 190 -6.96 9.95 -16.30
C ARG A 190 -7.53 9.71 -17.69
N GLY A 191 -7.26 8.55 -18.31
CA GLY A 191 -7.59 8.25 -19.70
C GLY A 191 -6.53 8.75 -20.69
N LYS A 192 -6.65 8.37 -21.97
CA LYS A 192 -5.78 8.87 -23.06
C LYS A 192 -6.14 10.29 -23.52
N ASP A 193 -7.29 10.80 -23.08
CA ASP A 193 -7.81 12.11 -23.44
C ASP A 193 -7.98 12.97 -22.18
N ASN A 194 -7.03 13.87 -21.92
CA ASN A 194 -7.17 15.10 -21.12
C ASN A 194 -5.82 15.82 -21.20
N VAL A 195 -5.62 16.78 -22.12
CA VAL A 195 -6.05 18.19 -21.98
C VAL A 195 -5.98 18.64 -20.53
N LEU A 196 -4.99 19.51 -20.32
CA LEU A 196 -4.64 20.26 -19.12
C LEU A 196 -5.88 20.71 -18.34
N TRP A 197 -5.89 20.39 -17.04
CA TRP A 197 -6.57 21.19 -16.02
C TRP A 197 -5.50 21.82 -15.14
#